data_AF-K3Y434-F1
#
_entry.id   AF-K3Y434-F1
#
_cell.length_a   1.000
_cell.length_b   1.000
_cell.length_c   1.000
_cell.angle_alpha   90.00
_cell.angle_beta   90.00
_cell.angle_gamma   90.00
#
_symmetry.space_group_name_H-M   'P 1'
#
loop_
_entity.id
_entity.type
_entity.pdbx_description
1 polymer ?
#
loop_
_entity_poly.entity_id
_entity_poly.type
_entity_poly.pdbx_seq_one_letter_code
_entity_poly.pdbx_strand_id
1 'polypeptide(L)' 'MDIQAASKKRHEEFVKVQLRVSDAKVEAARLKREAAMLKTYNSFMGMNTREMTDELKAEHAIGLKLLREKLFCNNS' A
#
# COMPACT_ATOMS: atom_id res chain seq x y z
N MET A 1 -38.15 23.22 18.74
CA MET A 1 -37.12 22.39 18.09
C MET A 1 -35.89 22.47 18.98
N ASP A 2 -35.43 21.35 19.54
CA ASP A 2 -34.31 21.36 20.49
C ASP A 2 -32.99 21.55 19.74
N ILE A 3 -32.48 22.78 19.76
CA ILE A 3 -31.25 23.21 19.08
C ILE A 3 -30.05 22.36 19.55
N GLN A 4 -30.06 21.93 20.81
CA GLN A 4 -28.99 21.12 21.38
C GLN A 4 -28.99 19.70 20.80
N ALA A 5 -30.17 19.09 20.62
CA ALA A 5 -30.31 17.80 19.97
C ALA A 5 -29.88 17.84 18.50
N ALA A 6 -30.25 18.89 17.77
CA ALA A 6 -29.84 19.08 16.37
C ALA A 6 -28.31 19.28 16.24
N SER A 7 -27.71 20.05 17.15
CA SER A 7 -26.25 20.25 17.19
C SER A 7 -25.49 18.95 17.46
N LYS A 8 -25.95 18.16 18.44
CA LYS A 8 -25.35 16.86 18.78
C LYS A 8 -25.40 15.89 17.59
N LYS A 9 -26.54 15.78 16.91
CA LYS A 9 -26.70 14.92 15.73
C LYS A 9 -25.72 15.29 14.61
N ARG A 10 -25.59 16.59 14.29
CA ARG A 10 -24.61 17.04 13.28
C ARG A 10 -23.18 16.72 13.68
N HIS A 11 -22.84 16.86 14.96
CA HIS A 11 -21.50 16.55 15.44
C HIS A 11 -21.19 15.05 15.29
N GLU A 12 -22.13 14.18 15.66
CA GLU A 12 -21.99 12.73 15.47
C GLU A 12 -21.85 12.34 13.99
N GLU A 13 -22.64 12.96 13.10
CA GLU A 13 -22.54 12.77 11.65
C GLU A 13 -21.18 13.22 11.12
N PHE A 14 -20.70 14.38 11.57
CA PHE A 14 -19.37 14.89 11.21
C PHE A 14 -18.26 13.93 11.63
N VAL A 15 -18.28 13.42 12.86
CA VAL A 15 -17.29 12.45 13.36
C VAL A 15 -17.32 11.17 12.53
N LYS A 16 -18.51 10.65 12.20
CA LYS A 16 -18.65 9.45 11.35
C LYS A 16 -18.04 9.66 9.95
N VAL A 17 -18.27 10.83 9.36
CA VAL A 17 -17.67 11.16 8.05
C VAL A 17 -16.15 11.26 8.17
N GLN A 18 -15.64 11.93 9.20
CA GLN A 18 -14.19 12.05 9.41
C GLN A 18 -13.50 10.70 9.59
N LEU A 19 -14.10 9.78 10.35
CA LEU A 19 -13.59 8.41 10.49
C LEU A 19 -13.50 7.71 9.14
N ARG A 20 -14.57 7.73 8.34
CA ARG A 20 -14.57 7.12 7.00
C ARG A 20 -13.52 7.72 6.07
N VAL A 21 -13.35 9.05 6.11
CA VAL A 21 -12.33 9.73 5.31
C VAL A 21 -10.93 9.38 5.79
N SER A 22 -10.73 9.26 7.10
CA SER A 22 -9.46 8.83 7.69
C SER A 22 -9.09 7.42 7.24
N ASP A 23 -10.02 6.48 7.36
CA ASP A 23 -9.83 5.08 6.94
C ASP A 23 -9.52 5.00 5.44
N ALA A 24 -10.27 5.73 4.62
CA ALA A 24 -10.04 5.78 3.18
C ALA A 24 -8.66 6.34 2.82
N LYS A 25 -8.15 7.32 3.57
CA LYS A 25 -6.80 7.86 3.36
C LYS A 25 -5.70 6.84 3.72
N VAL A 26 -5.89 6.09 4.80
CA VAL A 26 -4.97 5.03 5.21
C VAL A 26 -4.92 3.95 4.12
N GLU A 27 -6.07 3.48 3.65
CA GLU A 27 -6.13 2.49 2.58
C GLU A 27 -5.57 3.00 1.26
N ALA A 28 -5.85 4.25 0.88
CA ALA A 28 -5.26 4.86 -0.32
C ALA A 28 -3.72 4.92 -0.21
N ALA A 29 -3.18 5.25 0.96
CA ALA A 29 -1.74 5.26 1.19
C ALA A 29 -1.14 3.85 1.12
N ARG A 30 -1.82 2.83 1.64
CA ARG A 30 -1.42 1.42 1.53
C ARG A 30 -1.39 0.97 0.07
N LEU A 31 -2.48 1.18 -0.66
CA LEU A 31 -2.59 0.82 -2.09
C LEU A 31 -1.54 1.54 -2.94
N LYS A 32 -1.25 2.82 -2.66
CA LYS A 32 -0.20 3.56 -3.37
C LYS A 32 1.19 2.94 -3.16
N ARG A 33 1.49 2.47 -1.95
CA ARG A 33 2.76 1.77 -1.65
C ARG A 33 2.83 0.43 -2.36
N GLU A 34 1.75 -0.35 -2.33
CA GLU A 34 1.67 -1.65 -3.04
C GLU A 34 1.82 -1.49 -4.55
N ALA A 35 1.15 -0.50 -5.15
CA ALA A 35 1.29 -0.20 -6.57
C ALA A 35 2.74 0.19 -6.95
N ALA A 36 3.40 1.00 -6.12
CA ALA A 36 4.79 1.35 -6.34
C ALA A 36 5.73 0.13 -6.24
N MET A 37 5.52 -0.74 -5.24
CA MET A 37 6.27 -1.99 -5.10
C MET A 37 6.04 -2.93 -6.28
N LEU A 38 4.80 -3.09 -6.74
CA LEU A 38 4.47 -3.94 -7.89
C LEU A 38 5.12 -3.43 -9.17
N LYS A 39 5.15 -2.11 -9.37
CA LYS A 39 5.89 -1.48 -10.48
C LYS A 39 7.37 -1.82 -10.44
N THR A 40 8.00 -1.72 -9.27
CA THR A 40 9.42 -2.09 -9.08
C THR A 40 9.65 -3.57 -9.34
N TYR A 41 8.78 -4.44 -8.82
CA TYR A 41 8.86 -5.89 -9.04
C TYR A 41 8.78 -6.25 -10.53
N ASN A 42 7.82 -5.68 -11.26
CA ASN A 42 7.68 -5.89 -12.70
C ASN A 42 8.92 -5.40 -13.47
N SER A 43 9.48 -4.26 -13.06
CA SER A 43 10.73 -3.74 -13.64
C SER A 43 11.88 -4.72 -13.42
N PHE A 44 12.05 -5.24 -12.21
CA PHE A 44 13.09 -6.22 -11.89
C PHE A 44 12.91 -7.51 -12.69
N MET A 45 11.69 -8.05 -12.75
CA MET A 45 11.37 -9.26 -13.51
C MET A 45 11.68 -9.12 -15.01
N GLY A 46 11.56 -7.91 -15.56
CA GLY A 46 11.83 -7.62 -16.97
C GLY A 46 13.29 -7.26 -17.28
N MET A 47 14.19 -7.17 -16.29
CA MET A 47 15.59 -6.81 -16.55
C MET A 47 16.31 -7.93 -17.32
N ASN A 48 17.12 -7.53 -18.32
CA ASN A 48 18.05 -8.44 -18.96
C ASN A 48 19.26 -8.68 -18.05
N THR A 49 19.40 -9.90 -17.54
CA THR A 49 20.46 -10.29 -16.60
C THR A 49 21.66 -10.96 -17.26
N ARG A 50 21.70 -11.04 -18.60
CA ARG A 50 22.76 -11.77 -19.34
C ARG A 50 24.17 -11.23 -19.09
N GLU A 51 24.31 -9.92 -18.96
CA GLU A 51 25.59 -9.24 -18.75
C GLU A 51 25.94 -9.06 -17.26
N MET A 52 25.08 -9.52 -16.34
CA MET A 52 25.37 -9.47 -14.91
C MET A 52 26.41 -10.52 -14.52
N THR A 53 27.30 -10.16 -13.60
CA THR A 53 28.15 -11.12 -12.91
C THR A 53 27.30 -12.09 -12.08
N ASP A 54 27.84 -13.24 -11.69
CA ASP A 54 27.07 -14.22 -10.93
C ASP A 54 26.68 -13.70 -9.53
N GLU A 55 27.51 -12.86 -8.93
CA GLU A 55 27.19 -12.13 -7.69
C GLU A 55 25.97 -11.21 -7.88
N LEU A 56 25.96 -10.40 -8.95
CA LEU A 56 24.84 -9.52 -9.25
C LEU A 56 23.55 -10.29 -9.59
N LYS A 57 23.65 -11.45 -10.25
CA LYS A 57 22.49 -12.33 -10.48
C LYS A 57 21.95 -12.88 -9.17
N ALA A 58 22.82 -13.27 -8.23
CA ALA A 58 22.41 -13.75 -6.92
C ALA A 58 21.69 -12.65 -6.13
N GLU A 59 22.25 -11.44 -6.09
CA GLU A 59 21.61 -10.27 -5.47
C GLU A 59 20.26 -9.93 -6.12
N HIS A 60 20.20 -9.97 -7.46
CA HIS A 60 18.97 -9.75 -8.20
C HIS A 60 17.88 -10.77 -7.85
N ALA A 61 18.23 -12.06 -7.78
CA ALA A 61 17.32 -13.13 -7.39
C ALA A 61 16.82 -12.98 -5.94
N ILE A 62 17.71 -12.58 -5.01
CA ILE A 62 17.34 -12.29 -3.62
C ILE A 62 16.37 -11.11 -3.56
N GLY A 63 16.66 -10.02 -4.28
CA GLY A 63 15.77 -8.85 -4.37
C GLY A 63 14.39 -9.20 -4.89
N LEU A 64 14.31 -10.02 -5.95
CA LEU A 64 13.05 -10.52 -6.50
C LEU A 64 12.26 -11.36 -5.48
N LYS A 65 12.94 -12.24 -4.75
CA LYS A 65 12.30 -13.06 -3.70
C LYS A 65 11.72 -12.19 -2.59
N LEU A 66 12.49 -11.22 -2.08
CA LEU A 66 12.04 -10.30 -1.02
C LEU A 66 10.86 -9.43 -1.46
N LEU A 67 10.87 -8.94 -2.70
CA LEU A 67 9.76 -8.17 -3.26
C LEU A 67 8.50 -9.04 -3.41
N ARG A 68 8.65 -10.28 -3.88
CA ARG A 68 7.54 -11.24 -4.00
C ARG A 68 6.93 -11.56 -2.65
N GLU A 69 7.75 -11.82 -1.63
CA GLU A 69 7.29 -12.09 -0.27
C GLU A 69 6.51 -10.90 0.30
N LYS A 70 7.04 -9.68 0.18
CA LYS A 70 6.32 -8.49 0.67
C LYS A 70 5.03 -8.19 -0.11
N LEU A 71 4.96 -8.50 -1.40
CA LEU A 71 3.77 -8.23 -2.22
C LEU A 71 2.65 -9.26 -2.01
N PHE A 72 3.01 -10.53 -1.82
CA PHE A 72 2.03 -11.63 -1.89
C PHE A 72 1.91 -12.44 -0.60
N CYS A 73 2.83 -12.29 0.36
CA CYS A 73 2.82 -13.02 1.63
C CYS A 73 2.47 -12.16 2.86
N ASN A 74 2.13 -10.88 2.68
CA ASN A 74 1.64 -10.01 3.77
C ASN A 74 0.19 -10.31 4.23
N ASN A 75 -0.36 -11.48 3.89
CA ASN A 75 -1.72 -11.91 4.26
C ASN A 75 -1.70 -12.94 5.41
N SER A 76 -1.03 -12.64 6.53
CA SER A 76 -1.10 -13.44 7.77
C SER A 76 -1.29 -12.55 8.98
#